data_AF-A0A4Y9P8W0-F1
#
_entry.id   AF-A0A4Y9P8W0-F1
#
_cell.length_a   1.000
_cell.length_b   1.000
_cell.length_c   1.000
_cell.angle_alpha   90.00
_cell.angle_beta   90.00
_cell.angle_gamma   90.00
#
_symmetry.space_group_name_H-M   'P 1'
#
loop_
_entity.id
_entity.type
_entity.pdbx_description
1 polymer ?
#
loop_
_entity_poly.entity_id
_entity_poly.type
_entity_poly.pdbx_seq_one_letter_code
_entity_poly.pdbx_strand_id
1 'polypeptide(L)'
;MAGGMLPGRSGRSLGERAANSGVRGDDPRPTAAPDPLGPGPARSGYAPAGTGGEGRHCWVRDPPDAPGIWPGLLVEWRQRDGAWQGRVAYTVTGPHGPALVETWLPAARLEPR
;
A
#
# COMPACT_ATOMS: atom_id res chain seq x y z
N MET A 1 -32.07 26.33 6.89
CA MET A 1 -31.07 25.97 7.91
C MET A 1 -30.22 24.85 7.36
N ALA A 2 -28.99 25.13 6.94
CA ALA A 2 -28.08 24.12 6.41
C ALA A 2 -27.13 23.68 7.52
N GLY A 3 -27.33 22.46 8.04
CA GLY A 3 -26.42 21.84 9.01
C GLY A 3 -25.22 21.26 8.29
N GLY A 4 -24.05 21.87 8.47
CA GLY A 4 -22.78 21.33 7.98
C GLY A 4 -22.39 20.08 8.77
N MET A 5 -22.31 18.93 8.09
CA MET A 5 -21.62 17.76 8.62
C MET A 5 -20.12 18.03 8.62
N LEU A 6 -19.55 18.20 9.81
CA LEU A 6 -18.12 18.29 10.00
C LEU A 6 -17.46 16.95 9.59
N PRO A 7 -16.42 16.96 8.75
CA PRO A 7 -15.71 15.75 8.37
C PRO A 7 -15.08 15.10 9.61
N GLY A 8 -15.32 13.80 9.77
CA GLY A 8 -14.87 13.01 10.90
C GLY A 8 -13.35 13.12 11.08
N ARG A 9 -12.95 13.61 12.25
CA ARG A 9 -11.58 13.67 12.74
C ARG A 9 -10.90 12.30 12.56
N SER A 10 -9.91 12.23 11.66
CA SER A 10 -9.10 11.04 11.42
C SER A 10 -8.47 10.56 12.72
N GLY A 11 -8.98 9.46 13.26
CA GLY A 11 -8.28 8.70 14.30
C GLY A 11 -6.98 8.12 13.73
N ARG A 12 -6.06 7.74 14.63
CA ARG A 12 -4.74 7.13 14.34
C ARG A 12 -4.81 6.17 13.15
N SER A 13 -3.86 6.27 12.23
CA SER A 13 -3.83 5.44 11.02
C SER A 13 -3.66 3.96 11.38
N LEU A 14 -4.06 3.06 10.49
CA LEU A 14 -3.83 1.62 10.69
C LEU A 14 -2.33 1.30 10.79
N GLY A 15 -1.48 2.00 10.03
CA GLY A 15 -0.02 1.87 10.13
C GLY A 15 0.52 2.27 11.50
N GLU A 16 -0.02 3.33 12.09
CA GLU A 16 0.33 3.77 13.44
C GLU A 16 -0.09 2.73 14.50
N ARG A 17 -1.23 2.05 14.31
CA ARG A 17 -1.62 0.92 15.17
C ARG A 17 -0.70 -0.30 15.01
N ALA A 18 -0.28 -0.61 13.78
CA ALA A 18 0.65 -1.71 13.51
C ALA A 18 2.03 -1.46 14.14
N ALA A 19 2.56 -0.24 14.05
CA ALA A 19 3.82 0.13 14.70
C ALA A 19 3.78 -0.04 16.24
N ASN A 20 2.60 0.18 16.85
CA ASN A 20 2.38 -0.02 18.28
C ASN A 20 2.13 -1.49 18.68
N SER A 21 2.06 -2.42 17.73
CA SER A 21 1.80 -3.85 18.00
C SER A 21 3.03 -4.67 18.39
N GLY A 22 4.24 -4.11 18.27
CA GLY A 22 5.49 -4.74 18.70
C GLY A 22 6.06 -5.80 17.74
N VAL A 23 5.48 -5.99 16.55
CA VAL A 23 6.03 -6.88 15.52
C VAL A 23 7.21 -6.19 14.83
N ARG A 24 8.45 -6.61 15.13
CA ARG A 24 9.65 -6.16 14.41
C ARG A 24 9.76 -6.93 13.09
N GLY A 25 9.72 -6.21 11.96
CA GLY A 25 10.17 -6.74 10.68
C GLY A 25 11.68 -6.93 10.72
N ASP A 26 12.14 -8.14 10.39
CA ASP A 26 13.55 -8.44 10.19
C ASP A 26 13.97 -7.86 8.82
N ASP A 27 14.88 -6.90 8.81
CA ASP A 27 15.30 -6.15 7.61
C ASP A 27 16.82 -6.35 7.39
N PRO A 28 17.25 -7.02 6.30
CA PRO A 28 18.65 -6.95 5.87
C PRO A 28 18.85 -5.71 5.00
N ARG A 29 19.66 -4.77 5.49
CA ARG A 29 20.05 -3.52 4.82
C ARG A 29 20.98 -3.76 3.62
N PRO A 30 20.66 -3.33 2.39
CA PRO A 30 21.64 -3.16 1.32
C PRO A 30 22.26 -1.74 1.36
N THR A 31 23.56 -1.66 1.17
CA THR A 31 24.35 -0.41 1.15
C THR A 31 24.71 -0.05 -0.30
N ALA A 32 24.32 1.13 -0.82
CA ALA A 32 24.92 1.81 -1.99
C ALA A 32 24.32 3.23 -2.12
N ALA A 33 25.04 4.33 -1.92
CA ALA A 33 26.02 5.07 -2.77
C ALA A 33 25.36 6.27 -3.52
N PRO A 34 25.99 7.47 -3.61
CA PRO A 34 25.32 8.72 -4.00
C PRO A 34 25.25 9.01 -5.52
N ASP A 35 24.16 9.70 -5.92
CA ASP A 35 23.78 10.13 -7.29
C ASP A 35 24.68 11.21 -7.91
N PRO A 36 24.75 11.25 -9.25
CA PRO A 36 24.86 12.51 -9.99
C PRO A 36 23.76 12.63 -11.05
N LEU A 37 22.94 13.70 -10.98
CA LEU A 37 22.41 14.52 -12.10
C LEU A 37 21.03 15.15 -11.80
N GLY A 38 21.04 16.46 -11.49
CA GLY A 38 20.11 17.50 -12.00
C GLY A 38 18.62 17.52 -11.59
N PRO A 39 18.06 18.71 -11.22
CA PRO A 39 16.63 18.84 -10.93
C PRO A 39 15.81 19.02 -12.22
N GLY A 40 15.21 17.92 -12.72
CA GLY A 40 14.08 17.97 -13.66
C GLY A 40 12.75 18.21 -12.93
N PRO A 41 11.70 18.72 -13.60
CA PRO A 41 10.40 18.94 -12.97
C PRO A 41 9.85 17.60 -12.48
N ALA A 42 9.72 17.48 -11.16
CA ALA A 42 9.27 16.26 -10.50
C ALA A 42 7.83 15.94 -10.92
N ARG A 43 7.71 15.05 -11.91
CA ARG A 43 6.52 14.20 -12.02
C ARG A 43 6.31 13.62 -10.62
N SER A 44 5.08 13.70 -10.11
CA SER A 44 4.67 13.04 -8.86
C SER A 44 4.89 11.53 -9.03
N GLY A 45 6.14 11.12 -8.81
CA GLY A 45 6.70 9.84 -9.17
C GLY A 45 6.98 9.12 -7.88
N TYR A 46 6.20 8.07 -7.66
CA TYR A 46 6.40 6.98 -6.71
C TYR A 46 7.70 7.11 -5.90
N ALA A 47 7.55 7.57 -4.65
CA ALA A 47 8.66 7.63 -3.69
C ALA A 47 9.33 6.24 -3.60
N PRO A 48 10.68 6.19 -3.62
CA PRO A 48 11.42 4.93 -3.57
C PRO A 48 10.96 4.09 -2.38
N ALA A 49 10.78 2.80 -2.66
CA ALA A 49 10.41 1.79 -1.66
C ALA A 49 11.50 1.72 -0.59
N GLY A 50 11.16 2.08 0.64
CA GLY A 50 12.06 1.89 1.78
C GLY A 50 11.96 2.88 2.93
N THR A 51 11.29 4.03 2.76
CA THR A 51 11.33 5.07 3.83
C THR A 51 9.96 5.60 4.27
N GLY A 52 8.88 5.18 3.62
CA GLY A 52 7.51 5.53 4.02
C GLY A 52 6.86 4.36 4.74
N GLY A 53 7.08 4.21 6.06
CA GLY A 53 6.49 3.15 6.89
C GLY A 53 4.96 3.23 7.04
N GLU A 54 4.29 4.07 6.27
CA GLU A 54 2.84 4.16 6.19
C GLU A 54 2.33 3.37 4.98
N GLY A 55 1.49 2.37 5.24
CA GLY A 55 0.77 1.68 4.17
C GLY A 55 -0.03 2.68 3.34
N ARG A 56 0.00 2.53 2.01
CA ARG A 56 -0.66 3.45 1.07
C ARG A 56 -1.98 2.86 0.61
N HIS A 57 -3.04 3.66 0.63
CA HIS A 57 -4.33 3.22 0.07
C HIS A 57 -4.20 3.03 -1.44
N CYS A 58 -4.73 1.93 -1.94
CA CYS A 58 -4.79 1.63 -3.35
C CYS A 58 -6.08 0.89 -3.68
N TRP A 59 -6.42 0.84 -4.96
CA TRP A 59 -7.43 -0.04 -5.50
C TRP A 59 -6.77 -1.30 -6.04
N VAL A 60 -7.28 -2.46 -5.63
CA VAL A 60 -6.90 -3.79 -6.11
C VAL A 60 -7.86 -4.20 -7.22
N ARG A 61 -7.32 -4.46 -8.42
CA ARG A 61 -8.10 -4.83 -9.60
C ARG A 61 -8.00 -6.32 -9.90
N ASP A 62 -9.16 -6.94 -10.07
CA ASP A 62 -9.38 -8.30 -10.54
C ASP A 62 -8.43 -9.33 -9.88
N PRO A 63 -8.43 -9.43 -8.53
CA PRO A 63 -7.66 -10.48 -7.87
C PRO A 63 -8.21 -11.86 -8.26
N PRO A 64 -7.35 -12.90 -8.30
CA PRO A 64 -7.69 -14.20 -8.90
C PRO A 64 -8.96 -14.84 -8.31
N ASP A 65 -9.17 -14.69 -7.00
CA ASP A 65 -10.26 -15.35 -6.28
C ASP A 65 -11.50 -14.45 -6.08
N ALA A 66 -11.43 -13.17 -6.48
CA ALA A 66 -12.51 -12.20 -6.28
C ALA A 66 -12.48 -11.09 -7.36
N PRO A 67 -12.95 -11.36 -8.60
CA PRO A 67 -12.97 -10.36 -9.67
C PRO A 67 -13.65 -9.04 -9.26
N GLY A 68 -13.22 -7.90 -9.81
CA GLY A 68 -13.71 -6.57 -9.45
C GLY A 68 -12.65 -5.63 -8.86
N ILE A 69 -13.08 -4.50 -8.31
CA ILE A 69 -12.21 -3.47 -7.73
C ILE A 69 -12.43 -3.40 -6.22
N TRP A 70 -11.35 -3.57 -5.45
CA TRP A 70 -11.41 -3.66 -3.99
C TRP A 70 -10.53 -2.58 -3.33
N PRO A 71 -10.97 -1.98 -2.22
CA PRO A 71 -10.10 -1.11 -1.43
C PRO A 71 -8.99 -1.94 -0.77
N GLY A 72 -7.75 -1.48 -0.90
CA GLY A 72 -6.58 -2.16 -0.35
C GLY A 72 -5.58 -1.22 0.28
N LEU A 73 -4.70 -1.80 1.10
CA LEU A 73 -3.55 -1.15 1.69
C LEU A 73 -2.27 -1.78 1.14
N LEU A 74 -1.55 -1.04 0.32
CA LEU A 74 -0.23 -1.40 -0.16
C LEU A 74 0.79 -1.22 0.98
N VAL A 75 1.40 -2.34 1.38
CA VAL A 75 2.30 -2.42 2.54
C VAL A 75 3.75 -2.31 2.09
N GLU A 76 4.13 -3.05 1.05
CA GLU A 76 5.50 -3.12 0.58
C GLU A 76 5.58 -3.37 -0.93
N TRP A 77 6.70 -2.97 -1.53
CA TRP A 77 7.05 -3.28 -2.92
C TRP A 77 8.23 -4.24 -2.95
N ARG A 78 8.21 -5.18 -3.89
CA ARG A 78 9.39 -5.98 -4.25
C ARG A 78 9.52 -6.09 -5.76
N GLN A 79 10.72 -6.39 -6.22
CA GLN A 79 10.96 -6.84 -7.58
C GLN A 79 11.17 -8.35 -7.60
N ARG A 80 10.51 -9.05 -8.53
CA ARG A 80 10.66 -10.49 -8.76
C ARG A 80 10.61 -10.76 -10.26
N ASP A 81 11.61 -11.48 -10.77
CA ASP A 81 11.74 -11.83 -12.19
C ASP A 81 11.64 -10.61 -13.13
N GLY A 82 12.25 -9.49 -12.71
CA GLY A 82 12.23 -8.21 -13.45
C GLY A 82 10.93 -7.41 -13.33
N ALA A 83 9.88 -7.96 -12.72
CA ALA A 83 8.59 -7.30 -12.55
C ALA A 83 8.38 -6.78 -11.12
N TRP A 84 7.69 -5.63 -10.99
CA TRP A 84 7.29 -5.09 -9.69
C TRP A 84 6.02 -5.75 -9.17
N GLN A 85 6.04 -6.12 -7.89
CA GLN A 85 4.90 -6.63 -7.15
C GLN A 85 4.70 -5.81 -5.88
N GLY A 86 3.45 -5.50 -5.57
CA GLY A 86 3.07 -4.88 -4.30
C GLY A 86 2.41 -5.90 -3.39
N ARG A 87 2.78 -5.94 -2.12
CA ARG A 87 2.06 -6.70 -1.11
C ARG A 87 0.90 -5.86 -0.61
N VAL A 88 -0.31 -6.38 -0.74
CA VAL A 88 -1.52 -5.64 -0.43
C VAL A 88 -2.40 -6.43 0.51
N ALA A 89 -2.93 -5.74 1.51
CA ALA A 89 -4.00 -6.23 2.36
C ALA A 89 -5.34 -5.65 1.88
N TYR A 90 -6.33 -6.50 1.60
CA TYR A 90 -7.67 -6.10 1.15
C TYR A 90 -8.72 -7.07 1.67
N THR A 91 -9.98 -6.65 1.73
CA THR A 91 -11.09 -7.49 2.18
C THR A 91 -11.93 -7.97 1.01
N VAL A 92 -12.33 -9.24 1.05
CA VAL A 92 -13.29 -9.83 0.10
C VAL A 92 -14.49 -10.36 0.86
N THR A 93 -15.67 -10.31 0.27
CA THR A 93 -16.89 -10.89 0.82
C THR A 93 -17.16 -12.24 0.15
N GLY A 94 -17.19 -13.31 0.95
CA GLY A 94 -17.49 -14.66 0.48
C GLY A 94 -18.68 -15.30 1.19
N PRO A 95 -19.01 -16.56 0.87
CA PRO A 95 -20.13 -17.30 1.48
C PRO A 95 -20.05 -17.44 3.01
N HIS A 96 -18.84 -17.36 3.57
CA HIS A 96 -18.59 -17.48 5.00
C HIS A 96 -18.37 -16.12 5.70
N GLY A 97 -18.69 -15.01 5.02
CA GLY A 97 -18.49 -13.66 5.54
C GLY A 97 -17.24 -12.96 4.97
N PRO A 98 -16.89 -11.78 5.51
CA PRO A 98 -15.73 -11.03 5.06
C PRO A 98 -14.42 -11.71 5.49
N ALA A 99 -13.47 -11.80 4.56
CA ALA A 99 -12.12 -12.30 4.81
C ALA A 99 -11.08 -11.22 4.48
N LEU A 100 -10.04 -11.12 5.31
CA LEU A 100 -8.85 -10.32 5.01
C LEU A 100 -7.87 -11.17 4.20
N VAL A 101 -7.46 -10.66 3.04
CA VAL A 101 -6.47 -11.29 2.17
C VAL A 101 -5.23 -10.43 2.17
N GLU A 102 -4.07 -11.06 2.35
CA GLU A 102 -2.76 -10.44 2.20
C GLU A 102 -1.96 -11.21 1.17
N THR A 103 -1.61 -10.57 0.05
CA THR A 103 -0.94 -11.25 -1.05
C THR A 103 -0.08 -10.30 -1.88
N TRP A 104 0.82 -10.88 -2.66
CA TRP A 104 1.61 -10.15 -3.65
C TRP A 104 0.87 -10.09 -4.98
N LEU A 105 0.63 -8.88 -5.48
CA LEU A 105 -0.01 -8.65 -6.76
C LEU A 105 0.95 -7.92 -7.72
N PRO A 106 0.87 -8.19 -9.04
CA PRO A 106 1.56 -7.39 -10.04
C PRO A 106 1.18 -5.91 -9.91
N ALA A 107 2.13 -5.00 -10.11
CA ALA A 107 1.89 -3.56 -10.05
C ALA A 107 0.73 -3.10 -10.95
N ALA A 108 0.53 -3.76 -12.10
CA ALA A 108 -0.56 -3.46 -13.04
C ALA A 108 -1.98 -3.68 -12.46
N ARG A 109 -2.11 -4.37 -11.32
CA ARG A 109 -3.39 -4.57 -10.61
C ARG A 109 -3.60 -3.57 -9.47
N LEU A 110 -2.65 -2.67 -9.23
CA LEU A 110 -2.67 -1.72 -8.12
C LEU A 110 -2.78 -0.30 -8.65
N GLU A 111 -3.85 0.39 -8.29
CA GLU A 111 -4.09 1.77 -8.69
C GLU A 111 -4.04 2.70 -7.46
N PRO A 112 -3.25 3.79 -7.47
CA PRO A 112 -3.25 4.76 -6.38
C PRO A 112 -4.63 5.40 -6.16
N ARG A 113 -4.92 5.80 -4.92
CA ARG A 113 -6.12 6.57 -4.56
C ARG A 113 -5.88 8.08 -4.64
#